data_AF-A0A7C5JP80-F1
#
_entry.id   AF-A0A7C5JP80-F1
#
_cell.length_a   1.000
_cell.length_b   1.000
_cell.length_c   1.000
_cell.angle_alpha   90.00
_cell.angle_beta   90.00
_cell.angle_gamma   90.00
#
_symmetry.space_group_name_H-M   'P 1'
#
loop_
_entity.id
_entity.type
_entity.pdbx_description
1 polymer ?
#
loop_
_entity_poly.entity_id
_entity_poly.type
_entity_poly.pdbx_seq_one_letter_code
_entity_poly.pdbx_strand_id
1 'polypeptide(L)' 'SLQAVTVGKDAMGEVTVTVEFSPRNQRISGKAASTDIVEASARAYLSCVNKYLAQKNEK' A
#
# COMPACT_ATOMS: atom_id res chain seq x y z
N SER A 1 -0.08 -1.34 -8.62
CA SER A 1 1.02 -1.46 -9.59
C SER A 1 2.31 -1.74 -8.85
N LEU A 2 3.24 -2.45 -9.48
CA LEU A 2 4.57 -2.79 -8.96
C LEU A 2 5.61 -2.07 -9.83
N GLN A 3 6.52 -1.32 -9.21
CA GLN A 3 7.61 -0.61 -9.92
C GLN A 3 8.95 -0.91 -9.24
N ALA A 4 9.93 -1.39 -10.00
CA ALA A 4 11.29 -1.50 -9.51
C ALA A 4 11.94 -0.11 -9.55
N VAL A 5 12.44 0.38 -8.41
CA VAL A 5 13.05 1.71 -8.28
C VAL A 5 14.57 1.64 -8.49
N THR A 6 15.21 0.53 -8.11
CA THR A 6 16.64 0.30 -8.33
C THR A 6 16.91 -1.07 -8.96
N VAL A 7 18.10 -1.26 -9.57
CA VAL A 7 18.53 -2.50 -10.24
C VAL A 7 19.61 -3.19 -9.41
N GLY A 8 19.52 -4.51 -9.27
CA GLY A 8 20.49 -5.34 -8.54
C GLY A 8 19.82 -6.29 -7.55
N LYS A 9 20.61 -7.08 -6.82
CA LYS A 9 20.11 -8.01 -5.79
C LYS A 9 19.45 -7.27 -4.62
N ASP A 10 19.85 -6.03 -4.39
CA ASP A 10 19.31 -5.13 -3.37
C ASP A 10 18.34 -4.10 -3.97
N ALA A 11 17.71 -4.46 -5.10
CA ALA A 11 16.75 -3.61 -5.77
C ALA A 11 15.57 -3.28 -4.84
N MET A 12 15.31 -1.99 -4.62
CA MET A 12 14.15 -1.52 -3.87
C MET A 12 12.94 -1.52 -4.80
N GLY A 13 11.91 -2.28 -4.46
CA GLY A 13 10.64 -2.31 -5.17
C GLY A 13 9.63 -1.38 -4.50
N GLU A 14 9.07 -0.43 -5.25
CA GLU A 14 7.88 0.34 -4.83
C GLU A 14 6.62 -0.44 -5.22
N VAL A 15 5.75 -0.63 -4.22
CA VAL A 15 4.42 -1.22 -4.39
C VAL A 15 3.38 -0.15 -4.12
N THR A 16 2.47 0.04 -5.08
CA THR A 16 1.25 0.83 -4.88
C THR A 16 0.04 -0.09 -4.93
N VAL A 17 -0.74 -0.09 -3.85
CA VAL A 17 -2.00 -0.85 -3.71
C VAL A 17 -3.17 0.14 -3.64
N THR A 18 -4.24 -0.13 -4.37
CA THR A 18 -5.50 0.61 -4.25
C THR A 18 -6.57 -0.36 -3.77
N VAL A 19 -7.21 -0.05 -2.65
CA VAL A 19 -8.26 -0.86 -2.03
C VAL A 19 -9.56 -0.08 -2.05
N GLU A 20 -10.64 -0.73 -2.45
CA GLU A 20 -12.00 -0.19 -2.35
C GLU A 20 -12.67 -0.76 -1.11
N PHE A 21 -12.97 0.11 -0.14
CA PHE A 21 -13.62 -0.28 1.11
C PHE A 21 -15.14 -0.08 1.03
N SER A 22 -15.87 -1.19 1.08
CA SER A 22 -17.34 -1.23 1.17
C SER A 22 -17.83 -1.01 2.61
N PRO A 23 -19.06 -0.49 2.83
CA PRO A 23 -20.11 -0.16 1.85
C PRO A 23 -20.04 1.27 1.29
N ARG A 24 -19.06 2.10 1.67
CA ARG A 24 -18.98 3.50 1.23
C ARG A 24 -18.28 3.69 -0.13
N ASN A 25 -17.93 2.60 -0.83
CA ASN A 25 -17.13 2.60 -2.07
C ASN A 25 -15.89 3.51 -1.98
N GLN A 26 -15.26 3.53 -0.80
CA GLN A 26 -14.17 4.45 -0.55
C GLN A 26 -12.87 3.85 -1.08
N ARG A 27 -12.35 4.43 -2.17
CA ARG A 27 -11.06 4.03 -2.73
C ARG A 27 -9.93 4.71 -1.99
N ILE A 28 -9.03 3.91 -1.43
CA ILE A 28 -7.85 4.38 -0.72
C ILE A 28 -6.62 3.74 -1.34
N SER A 29 -5.61 4.57 -1.61
CA SER A 29 -4.31 4.13 -2.09
C SER A 29 -3.26 4.12 -0.98
N GLY A 30 -2.45 3.08 -1.00
CA GLY A 30 -1.35 2.81 -0.09
C GLY A 30 -0.09 2.53 -0.88
N LYS A 31 1.04 2.94 -0.31
CA LYS A 31 2.36 2.77 -0.91
C LYS A 31 3.32 2.21 0.11
N ALA A 32 4.25 1.39 -0.35
CA ALA A 32 5.39 0.95 0.44
C ALA A 32 6.56 0.62 -0.49
N ALA A 33 7.76 0.69 0.04
CA ALA A 33 8.97 0.27 -0.64
C ALA A 33 9.73 -0.73 0.25
N SER A 34 10.20 -1.83 -0.32
CA SER A 34 11.10 -2.78 0.33
C SER A 34 11.90 -3.54 -0.73
N THR A 35 13.00 -4.16 -0.32
CA THR A 35 13.73 -5.14 -1.13
C THR A 35 12.93 -6.45 -1.26
N ASP A 36 12.03 -6.74 -0.32
CA ASP A 36 11.07 -7.84 -0.38
C ASP A 36 9.70 -7.34 -0.87
N ILE A 37 9.28 -7.80 -2.05
CA ILE A 37 8.02 -7.41 -2.69
C ILE A 37 6.80 -7.86 -1.88
N VAL A 38 6.87 -9.01 -1.21
CA VAL A 38 5.77 -9.55 -0.41
C VAL A 38 5.57 -8.67 0.83
N GLU A 39 6.67 -8.32 1.49
CA GLU A 39 6.66 -7.41 2.64
C GLU A 39 6.13 -6.02 2.24
N ALA A 40 6.63 -5.45 1.15
CA ALA A 40 6.17 -4.15 0.65
C ALA A 40 4.67 -4.19 0.31
N SER A 41 4.19 -5.27 -0.32
CA SER A 41 2.76 -5.42 -0.63
C SER A 41 1.89 -5.45 0.63
N ALA A 42 2.33 -6.20 1.66
CA ALA A 42 1.64 -6.24 2.95
C ALA A 42 1.63 -4.87 3.63
N ARG A 43 2.76 -4.16 3.64
CA ARG A 43 2.88 -2.80 4.20
C ARG A 43 2.00 -1.78 3.46
N ALA A 44 1.95 -1.86 2.12
CA ALA A 44 1.10 -0.99 1.32
C ALA A 44 -0.39 -1.21 1.62
N TYR A 45 -0.82 -2.47 1.80
CA TYR A 45 -2.19 -2.79 2.20
C TYR A 45 -2.52 -2.29 3.61
N LEU A 46 -1.62 -2.52 4.59
CA LEU A 46 -1.74 -1.99 5.95
C LEU A 46 -1.89 -0.47 5.97
N SER A 47 -1.15 0.24 5.10
CA SER A 47 -1.29 1.69 4.93
C SER A 47 -2.71 2.08 4.49
N CYS A 48 -3.32 1.35 3.55
CA CYS A 48 -4.71 1.58 3.14
C CYS A 48 -5.69 1.39 4.31
N VAL A 49 -5.53 0.30 5.08
CA VAL A 49 -6.40 0.00 6.23
C VAL A 49 -6.27 1.08 7.30
N ASN A 50 -5.06 1.50 7.64
CA ASN A 50 -4.84 2.55 8.64
C ASN A 50 -5.47 3.88 8.21
N LYS A 51 -5.33 4.27 6.94
CA LYS A 51 -5.99 5.45 6.39
C LYS A 51 -7.52 5.33 6.44
N TYR A 52 -8.06 4.16 6.12
CA TYR A 52 -9.50 3.90 6.19
C TYR A 52 -10.04 4.05 7.62
N LEU A 53 -9.35 3.45 8.59
CA LEU A 53 -9.75 3.51 9.99
C LEU A 53 -9.61 4.92 10.57
N ALA A 54 -8.55 5.66 10.22
CA ALA A 54 -8.39 7.05 10.62
C ALA A 54 -9.57 7.90 10.14
N GLN A 55 -9.94 7.80 8.86
CA GLN A 55 -11.08 8.51 8.29
C GLN A 55 -12.43 8.08 8.87
N LYS A 56 -12.54 6.84 9.36
CA LYS A 56 -13.74 6.35 10.06
C LYS A 56 -13.84 6.92 11.48
N ASN A 57 -12.71 7.07 12.18
CA ASN A 57 -12.65 7.56 13.56
C ASN A 57 -12.78 9.08 13.68
N GLU A 58 -12.53 9.83 12.60
CA GLU A 58 -12.77 11.29 12.53
C GLU A 58 -14.24 11.68 12.31
N LYS A 59 -15.17 10.71 12.29
CA LYS A 59 -16.63 10.93 12.25
C LYS A 59 -17.30 10.44 13.52
#